data_AF-A0A2P5PA20-F1
#
_entry.id   AF-A0A2P5PA20-F1
#
_cell.length_a   1.000
_cell.length_b   1.000
_cell.length_c   1.000
_cell.angle_alpha   90.00
_cell.angle_beta   90.00
_cell.angle_gamma   90.00
#
_symmetry.space_group_name_H-M   'P 1'
#
loop_
_entity.id
_entity.type
_entity.pdbx_description
1 polymer ?
#
loop_
_entity_poly.entity_id
_entity_poly.type
_entity_poly.pdbx_seq_one_letter_code
_entity_poly.pdbx_strand_id
1 'polypeptide(L)'
;MENLSRNARAITAVIHLFIDTNAYLNFYHFSEDALEELNKLSVAIRSKEILLYIPMQVVDEFNRNRENKISDALSKFRNQPIPDQFPNITKTYDEYKEMRSHLEAVRKTRASLLEKIRIEIDARELAADRIIESVFTAGKSIKTDDDIVEEAVKRANRGNPPGKNGSLGDGINWLTLLNSVPKKTDLYLVTEDEDFVSKLDGNRLCEFLRREWISEKESNVYLYRKLTDFFRDKYPEIKLASELEKQLAIDALVTSPNFKSTHAAIKDLTKHSDFTDTELNEIVQAMVSNKQISMIFEDEDVKTFSEQILRGREGVIDPVLYQEFSTIYSYINPDDIPF
;
A
#
# COMPACT_ATOMS: atom_id res chain seq x y z
N MET A 1 -22.16 -21.71 -6.33
CA MET A 1 -20.90 -21.95 -5.57
C MET A 1 -20.00 -20.71 -5.53
N GLU A 2 -20.26 -19.65 -6.31
CA GLU A 2 -19.54 -18.36 -6.21
C GLU A 2 -19.99 -17.45 -5.05
N ASN A 3 -21.23 -17.59 -4.53
CA ASN A 3 -21.73 -16.73 -3.44
C ASN A 3 -21.19 -17.05 -2.03
N LEU A 4 -20.41 -18.13 -1.88
CA LEU A 4 -19.77 -18.45 -0.61
C LEU A 4 -18.40 -17.77 -0.43
N SER A 5 -17.80 -17.19 -1.49
CA SER A 5 -16.50 -16.52 -1.37
C SER A 5 -16.59 -15.03 -1.02
N ARG A 6 -17.71 -14.35 -1.33
CA ARG A 6 -17.89 -12.92 -0.99
C ARG A 6 -18.40 -12.67 0.43
N ASN A 7 -19.28 -13.53 0.94
CA ASN A 7 -19.74 -13.49 2.35
C ASN A 7 -18.65 -13.89 3.37
N ALA A 8 -17.45 -14.28 2.92
CA ALA A 8 -16.29 -14.56 3.77
C ALA A 8 -15.45 -13.31 4.10
N ARG A 9 -15.77 -12.12 3.55
CA ARG A 9 -15.21 -10.83 4.01
C ARG A 9 -15.88 -10.32 5.30
N ALA A 10 -16.58 -11.20 6.02
CA ALA A 10 -17.06 -10.93 7.36
C ALA A 10 -15.87 -10.89 8.34
N ILE A 11 -15.50 -9.68 8.76
CA ILE A 11 -14.45 -9.36 9.74
C ILE A 11 -13.07 -9.84 9.29
N THR A 12 -12.44 -9.13 8.36
CA THR A 12 -11.02 -9.31 8.06
C THR A 12 -10.23 -9.07 9.35
N ALA A 13 -9.57 -10.12 9.88
CA ALA A 13 -8.61 -9.94 10.96
C ALA A 13 -7.52 -8.98 10.46
N VAL A 14 -7.20 -7.97 11.27
CA VAL A 14 -6.18 -6.96 10.93
C VAL A 14 -4.89 -7.65 10.51
N ILE A 15 -4.36 -7.28 9.35
CA ILE A 15 -3.11 -7.82 8.82
C ILE A 15 -1.95 -7.19 9.57
N HIS A 16 -1.12 -8.01 10.18
CA HIS A 16 0.07 -7.58 10.90
C HIS A 16 1.29 -7.63 9.96
N LEU A 17 1.83 -6.47 9.61
CA LEU A 17 2.85 -6.36 8.56
C LEU A 17 4.16 -5.79 9.11
N PHE A 18 5.29 -6.31 8.65
CA PHE A 18 6.60 -5.70 8.77
C PHE A 18 7.24 -5.59 7.38
N ILE A 19 7.94 -4.49 7.14
CA ILE A 19 8.67 -4.24 5.91
C ILE A 19 10.10 -3.83 6.28
N ASP A 20 11.06 -4.53 5.70
CA ASP A 20 12.49 -4.24 5.89
C ASP A 20 12.90 -2.88 5.31
N THR A 21 13.93 -2.27 5.88
CA THR A 21 14.49 -0.97 5.47
C THR A 21 14.82 -0.95 3.98
N ASN A 22 15.43 -2.03 3.46
CA ASN A 22 15.87 -2.06 2.06
C ASN A 22 14.69 -1.99 1.09
N ALA A 23 13.53 -2.54 1.46
CA ALA A 23 12.32 -2.44 0.64
C ALA A 23 11.87 -0.98 0.49
N TYR A 24 12.00 -0.14 1.54
CA TYR A 24 11.71 1.29 1.43
C TYR A 24 12.74 2.05 0.59
N LEU A 25 14.03 1.80 0.82
CA LEU A 25 15.12 2.44 0.06
C LEU A 25 15.04 2.13 -1.42
N ASN A 26 14.51 0.96 -1.76
CA ASN A 26 14.34 0.52 -3.12
C ASN A 26 13.48 1.51 -3.94
N PHE A 27 12.46 2.15 -3.36
CA PHE A 27 11.57 3.10 -4.06
C PHE A 27 12.25 4.35 -4.67
N TYR A 28 13.50 4.66 -4.34
CA TYR A 28 14.26 5.72 -5.04
C TYR A 28 14.81 5.30 -6.41
N HIS A 29 14.72 4.01 -6.78
CA HIS A 29 15.16 3.50 -8.08
C HIS A 29 14.02 3.13 -9.03
N PHE A 30 12.77 3.08 -8.57
CA PHE A 30 11.67 2.47 -9.32
C PHE A 30 10.78 3.48 -10.08
N SER A 31 9.97 2.92 -10.97
CA SER A 31 8.95 3.60 -11.77
C SER A 31 7.77 4.12 -10.94
N GLU A 32 6.91 4.93 -11.57
CA GLU A 32 5.63 5.38 -10.99
C GLU A 32 4.80 4.21 -10.43
N ASP A 33 4.78 3.06 -11.11
CA ASP A 33 4.08 1.84 -10.65
C ASP A 33 4.49 1.37 -9.26
N ALA A 34 5.75 1.60 -8.84
CA ALA A 34 6.20 1.21 -7.51
C ALA A 34 5.72 2.19 -6.44
N LEU A 35 5.64 3.49 -6.75
CA LEU A 35 5.08 4.48 -5.81
C LEU A 35 3.59 4.18 -5.55
N GLU A 36 2.90 3.60 -6.51
CA GLU A 36 1.51 3.20 -6.34
C GLU A 36 1.31 2.13 -5.26
N GLU A 37 2.25 1.18 -5.14
CA GLU A 37 2.21 0.17 -4.08
C GLU A 37 2.43 0.77 -2.69
N LEU A 38 3.25 1.82 -2.58
CA LEU A 38 3.38 2.58 -1.33
C LEU A 38 2.10 3.37 -1.00
N ASN A 39 1.43 3.92 -2.01
CA ASN A 39 0.14 4.59 -1.82
C ASN A 39 -0.92 3.60 -1.31
N LYS A 40 -1.01 2.40 -1.89
CA LYS A 40 -1.90 1.33 -1.41
C LYS A 40 -1.61 0.98 0.05
N LEU A 41 -0.34 0.83 0.41
CA LEU A 41 0.07 0.58 1.80
C LEU A 41 -0.37 1.70 2.73
N SER A 42 -0.16 2.94 2.32
CA SER A 42 -0.57 4.12 3.09
C SER A 42 -2.08 4.14 3.34
N VAL A 43 -2.90 3.81 2.32
CA VAL A 43 -4.36 3.67 2.44
C VAL A 43 -4.73 2.54 3.41
N ALA A 44 -4.15 1.34 3.24
CA ALA A 44 -4.45 0.16 4.04
C ALA A 44 -4.09 0.32 5.54
N ILE A 45 -3.06 1.11 5.85
CA ILE A 45 -2.71 1.43 7.24
C ILE A 45 -3.72 2.40 7.85
N ARG A 46 -4.08 3.47 7.12
CA ARG A 46 -5.05 4.48 7.59
C ARG A 46 -6.43 3.89 7.82
N SER A 47 -6.85 2.96 6.98
CA SER A 47 -8.12 2.23 7.13
C SER A 47 -8.10 1.20 8.27
N LYS A 48 -6.93 0.93 8.87
CA LYS A 48 -6.68 -0.08 9.91
C LYS A 48 -6.84 -1.54 9.46
N GLU A 49 -6.89 -1.78 8.15
CA GLU A 49 -6.78 -3.14 7.60
C GLU A 49 -5.38 -3.71 7.83
N ILE A 50 -4.36 -2.86 7.81
CA ILE A 50 -2.96 -3.22 8.08
C ILE A 50 -2.48 -2.52 9.35
N LEU A 51 -1.98 -3.29 10.32
CA LEU A 51 -1.12 -2.80 11.38
C LEU A 51 0.35 -3.01 10.98
N LEU A 52 0.96 -1.94 10.45
CA LEU A 52 2.38 -1.92 10.10
C LEU A 52 3.23 -1.70 11.34
N TYR A 53 4.17 -2.61 11.62
CA TYR A 53 5.16 -2.47 12.69
C TYR A 53 6.41 -1.78 12.17
N ILE A 54 6.82 -0.70 12.86
CA ILE A 54 7.97 0.12 12.48
C ILE A 54 8.93 0.24 13.66
N PRO A 55 9.87 -0.71 13.80
CA PRO A 55 10.99 -0.55 14.72
C PRO A 55 11.78 0.74 14.43
N MET A 56 12.26 1.43 15.47
CA MET A 56 13.09 2.63 15.30
C MET A 56 14.37 2.32 14.50
N GLN A 57 14.91 1.11 14.63
CA GLN A 57 16.04 0.65 13.83
C GLN A 57 15.79 0.76 12.31
N VAL A 58 14.57 0.47 11.82
CA VAL A 58 14.20 0.65 10.40
C VAL A 58 14.28 2.12 10.00
N VAL A 59 13.75 3.01 10.84
CA VAL A 59 13.74 4.46 10.58
C VAL A 59 15.17 5.00 10.56
N ASP A 60 16.00 4.59 11.50
CA ASP A 60 17.39 5.03 11.58
C ASP A 60 18.22 4.50 10.41
N GLU A 61 18.07 3.23 10.03
CA GLU A 61 18.71 2.67 8.86
C GLU A 61 18.28 3.36 7.57
N PHE A 62 16.98 3.64 7.42
CA PHE A 62 16.47 4.38 6.28
C PHE A 62 17.13 5.76 6.19
N ASN A 63 17.14 6.51 7.29
CA ASN A 63 17.75 7.84 7.33
C ASN A 63 19.26 7.81 7.01
N ARG A 64 20.01 6.82 7.53
CA ARG A 64 21.45 6.67 7.24
C ARG A 64 21.73 6.33 5.79
N ASN A 65 20.89 5.51 5.17
CA ASN A 65 21.14 4.97 3.83
C ASN A 65 20.46 5.76 2.71
N ARG A 66 19.49 6.63 3.02
CA ARG A 66 18.73 7.43 2.05
C ARG A 66 19.64 8.18 1.06
N GLU A 67 20.60 8.95 1.57
CA GLU A 67 21.48 9.77 0.72
C GLU A 67 22.31 8.92 -0.24
N ASN A 68 22.88 7.81 0.25
CA ASN A 68 23.65 6.88 -0.56
C ASN A 68 22.81 6.29 -1.70
N LYS A 69 21.56 5.93 -1.41
CA LYS A 69 20.65 5.31 -2.38
C LYS A 69 20.22 6.30 -3.48
N ILE A 70 19.88 7.52 -3.10
CA ILE A 70 19.56 8.61 -4.03
C ILE A 70 20.78 8.96 -4.89
N SER A 71 21.97 9.01 -4.29
CA SER A 71 23.22 9.28 -5.00
C SER A 71 23.50 8.21 -6.08
N ASP A 72 23.32 6.92 -5.77
CA ASP A 72 23.43 5.84 -6.76
C ASP A 72 22.43 6.04 -7.92
N ALA A 73 21.16 6.34 -7.62
CA ALA A 73 20.14 6.58 -8.64
C ALA A 73 20.49 7.78 -9.56
N LEU A 74 20.91 8.90 -8.98
CA LEU A 74 21.27 10.11 -9.71
C LEU A 74 22.55 9.97 -10.51
N SER A 75 23.53 9.19 -10.02
CA SER A 75 24.77 8.95 -10.76
C SER A 75 24.49 8.25 -12.09
N LYS A 76 23.58 7.26 -12.10
CA LYS A 76 23.15 6.54 -13.30
C LYS A 76 22.47 7.48 -14.28
N PHE A 77 21.58 8.35 -13.81
CA PHE A 77 20.90 9.34 -14.65
C PHE A 77 21.87 10.37 -15.25
N ARG A 78 22.80 10.90 -14.45
CA ARG A 78 23.79 11.89 -14.89
C ARG A 78 24.73 11.35 -15.96
N ASN A 79 25.14 10.09 -15.80
CA ASN A 79 26.12 9.44 -16.66
C ASN A 79 25.51 8.87 -17.96
N GLN A 80 24.20 9.01 -18.18
CA GLN A 80 23.58 8.62 -19.45
C GLN A 80 24.19 9.42 -20.62
N PRO A 81 24.81 8.75 -21.61
CA PRO A 81 25.53 9.43 -22.67
C PRO A 81 24.58 10.25 -23.56
N ILE A 82 24.98 11.48 -23.87
CA ILE A 82 24.37 12.28 -24.94
C ILE A 82 25.42 12.34 -26.07
N PRO A 83 25.09 11.92 -27.29
CA PRO A 83 26.04 11.95 -28.40
C PRO A 83 26.50 13.38 -28.73
N ASP A 84 27.81 13.60 -28.66
CA ASP A 84 28.43 14.91 -28.95
C ASP A 84 29.17 14.93 -30.29
N GLN A 85 29.57 13.75 -30.78
CA GLN A 85 30.36 13.59 -32.00
C GLN A 85 29.55 12.87 -33.07
N PHE A 86 29.62 13.39 -34.30
CA PHE A 86 28.90 12.86 -35.46
C PHE A 86 29.83 12.84 -36.69
N PRO A 87 29.70 11.83 -37.57
CA PRO A 87 30.44 11.81 -38.83
C PRO A 87 30.19 13.08 -39.66
N ASN A 88 31.24 13.62 -40.29
CA ASN A 88 31.12 14.85 -41.08
C ASN A 88 30.10 14.76 -42.22
N ILE A 89 29.90 13.55 -42.78
CA ILE A 89 28.90 13.28 -43.82
C ILE A 89 27.46 13.62 -43.39
N THR A 90 27.18 13.66 -42.09
CA THR A 90 25.83 13.97 -41.57
C THR A 90 25.52 15.47 -41.60
N LYS A 91 26.54 16.33 -41.61
CA LYS A 91 26.39 17.79 -41.44
C LYS A 91 25.77 18.49 -42.65
N THR A 92 25.66 17.80 -43.79
CA THR A 92 25.10 18.34 -45.03
C THR A 92 23.57 18.26 -45.09
N TYR A 93 22.95 17.52 -44.17
CA TYR A 93 21.50 17.29 -44.10
C TYR A 93 20.86 18.28 -43.12
N ASP A 94 19.66 18.77 -43.41
CA ASP A 94 18.96 19.71 -42.51
C ASP A 94 18.52 19.03 -41.22
N GLU A 95 18.24 17.73 -41.26
CA GLU A 95 17.95 16.86 -40.12
C GLU A 95 19.06 16.89 -39.06
N TYR A 96 20.32 17.13 -39.46
CA TYR A 96 21.43 17.29 -38.51
C TYR A 96 21.25 18.52 -37.62
N LYS A 97 20.76 19.63 -38.16
CA LYS A 97 20.51 20.86 -37.38
C LYS A 97 19.38 20.64 -36.39
N GLU A 98 18.31 19.98 -36.82
CA GLU A 98 17.17 19.63 -35.96
C GLU A 98 17.61 18.68 -34.83
N MET A 99 18.32 17.61 -35.16
CA MET A 99 18.87 16.67 -34.19
C MET A 99 19.79 17.38 -33.17
N ARG A 100 20.70 18.26 -33.61
CA ARG A 100 21.57 19.04 -32.70
C ARG A 100 20.75 19.91 -31.77
N SER A 101 19.71 20.58 -32.28
CA SER A 101 18.79 21.38 -31.46
C SER A 101 18.11 20.54 -30.38
N HIS A 102 17.59 19.36 -30.74
CA HIS A 102 16.99 18.43 -29.79
C HIS A 102 17.99 17.95 -28.72
N LEU A 103 19.24 17.67 -29.09
CA LEU A 103 20.28 17.27 -28.12
C LEU A 103 20.62 18.40 -27.14
N GLU A 104 20.72 19.65 -27.60
CA GLU A 104 20.88 20.80 -26.70
C GLU A 104 19.67 20.96 -25.76
N ALA A 105 18.46 20.79 -26.29
CA ALA A 105 17.24 20.82 -25.49
C ALA A 105 17.25 19.74 -24.40
N VAL A 106 17.65 18.52 -24.72
CA VAL A 106 17.83 17.43 -23.74
C VAL A 106 18.86 17.79 -22.67
N ARG A 107 20.02 18.36 -23.04
CA ARG A 107 21.04 18.80 -22.07
C ARG A 107 20.49 19.86 -21.11
N LYS A 108 19.80 20.86 -21.65
CA LYS A 108 19.18 21.94 -20.86
C LYS A 108 18.11 21.40 -19.91
N THR A 109 17.20 20.57 -20.41
CA THR A 109 16.14 19.98 -19.60
C THR A 109 16.71 19.05 -18.53
N ARG A 110 17.75 18.26 -18.84
CA ARG A 110 18.45 17.41 -17.87
C ARG A 110 19.07 18.24 -16.75
N ALA A 111 19.77 19.32 -17.07
CA ALA A 111 20.36 20.21 -16.07
C ALA A 111 19.29 20.84 -15.16
N SER A 112 18.20 21.32 -15.75
CA SER A 112 17.07 21.86 -14.98
C SER A 112 16.40 20.83 -14.08
N LEU A 113 16.25 19.58 -14.55
CA LEU A 113 15.67 18.50 -13.77
C LEU A 113 16.56 18.12 -12.59
N LEU A 114 17.87 18.00 -12.81
CA LEU A 114 18.84 17.73 -11.75
C LEU A 114 18.82 18.81 -10.66
N GLU A 115 18.67 20.08 -11.05
CA GLU A 115 18.57 21.18 -10.09
C GLU A 115 17.28 21.12 -9.27
N LYS A 116 16.14 20.83 -9.91
CA LYS A 116 14.87 20.63 -9.19
C LYS A 116 14.95 19.47 -8.20
N ILE A 117 15.48 18.33 -8.65
CA ILE A 117 15.65 17.15 -7.80
C ILE A 117 16.58 17.46 -6.62
N ARG A 118 17.66 18.23 -6.83
CA ARG A 118 18.54 18.66 -5.73
C ARG A 118 17.79 19.45 -4.66
N ILE A 119 16.97 20.41 -5.07
CA ILE A 119 16.15 21.21 -4.14
C ILE A 119 15.19 20.30 -3.35
N GLU A 120 14.53 19.35 -4.02
CA GLU A 120 13.64 18.39 -3.35
C GLU A 120 14.40 17.42 -2.41
N ILE A 121 15.62 16.99 -2.76
CA ILE A 121 16.45 16.15 -1.89
C ILE A 121 16.79 16.87 -0.59
N ASP A 122 17.23 18.13 -0.69
CA ASP A 122 17.61 18.97 0.44
C ASP A 122 16.40 19.26 1.35
N ALA A 123 15.23 19.46 0.74
CA ALA A 123 13.97 19.66 1.45
C ALA A 123 13.34 18.35 1.99
N ARG A 124 13.86 17.17 1.61
CA ARG A 124 13.23 15.85 1.86
C ARG A 124 11.80 15.76 1.30
N GLU A 125 11.62 16.28 0.09
CA GLU A 125 10.32 16.47 -0.53
C GLU A 125 10.11 15.66 -1.82
N LEU A 126 10.99 14.71 -2.13
CA LEU A 126 10.78 13.80 -3.26
C LEU A 126 9.45 13.06 -3.09
N ALA A 127 8.83 12.64 -4.19
CA ALA A 127 7.57 11.90 -4.12
C ALA A 127 7.66 10.67 -3.19
N ALA A 128 8.76 9.92 -3.25
CA ALA A 128 9.03 8.80 -2.35
C ALA A 128 9.18 9.22 -0.88
N ASP A 129 9.82 10.36 -0.60
CA ASP A 129 9.99 10.87 0.77
C ASP A 129 8.63 11.10 1.43
N ARG A 130 7.74 11.83 0.74
CA ARG A 130 6.42 12.21 1.26
C ARG A 130 5.58 10.98 1.58
N ILE A 131 5.58 9.98 0.70
CA ILE A 131 4.78 8.77 0.89
C ILE A 131 5.37 7.92 2.02
N ILE A 132 6.69 7.72 2.06
CA ILE A 132 7.35 6.94 3.12
C ILE A 132 7.17 7.61 4.48
N GLU A 133 7.27 8.93 4.57
CA GLU A 133 6.99 9.67 5.80
C GLU A 133 5.53 9.48 6.26
N SER A 134 4.57 9.51 5.32
CA SER A 134 3.18 9.20 5.63
C SER A 134 3.00 7.77 6.14
N VAL A 135 3.68 6.79 5.56
CA VAL A 135 3.65 5.39 6.00
C VAL A 135 4.28 5.25 7.40
N PHE A 136 5.43 5.89 7.65
CA PHE A 136 6.11 5.86 8.94
C PHE A 136 5.30 6.51 10.05
N THR A 137 4.62 7.61 9.75
CA THR A 137 3.76 8.31 10.70
C THR A 137 2.49 7.53 11.02
N ALA A 138 1.91 6.84 10.03
CA ALA A 138 0.70 6.05 10.22
C ALA A 138 0.95 4.69 10.90
N GLY A 139 2.14 4.12 10.73
CA GLY A 139 2.51 2.83 11.31
C GLY A 139 2.72 2.85 12.83
N LYS A 140 2.70 1.67 13.43
CA LYS A 140 2.99 1.47 14.86
C LYS A 140 4.50 1.56 15.07
N SER A 141 4.99 2.74 15.48
CA SER A 141 6.37 2.92 15.90
C SER A 141 6.66 2.09 17.17
N ILE A 142 7.79 1.37 17.16
CA ILE A 142 8.27 0.60 18.30
C ILE A 142 9.68 1.07 18.63
N LYS A 143 9.89 1.44 19.89
CA LYS A 143 11.21 1.85 20.37
C LYS A 143 12.14 0.65 20.41
N THR A 144 13.40 0.87 20.02
CA THR A 144 14.49 -0.05 20.29
C THR A 144 15.08 0.35 21.64
N ASP A 145 14.97 -0.53 22.63
CA ASP A 145 15.58 -0.36 23.95
C ASP A 145 16.94 -1.08 24.04
N ASP A 146 17.71 -0.73 25.07
CA ASP A 146 19.05 -1.30 25.29
C ASP A 146 18.99 -2.83 25.48
N ASP A 147 17.91 -3.34 26.07
CA ASP A 147 17.69 -4.78 26.27
C ASP A 147 17.58 -5.53 24.93
N ILE A 148 16.82 -5.00 23.96
CA ILE A 148 16.75 -5.55 22.59
C ILE A 148 18.14 -5.54 21.94
N VAL A 149 18.91 -4.45 22.11
CA VAL A 149 20.26 -4.34 21.52
C VAL A 149 21.21 -5.38 22.12
N GLU A 150 21.21 -5.53 23.44
CA GLU A 150 22.03 -6.54 24.11
C GLU A 150 21.66 -7.96 23.67
N GLU A 151 20.37 -8.26 23.52
CA GLU A 151 19.93 -9.57 23.04
C GLU A 151 20.29 -9.79 21.56
N ALA A 152 20.25 -8.75 20.74
CA ALA A 152 20.73 -8.82 19.36
C ALA A 152 22.24 -9.14 19.28
N VAL A 153 23.05 -8.55 20.17
CA VAL A 153 24.48 -8.89 20.29
C VAL A 153 24.68 -10.35 20.66
N LYS A 154 23.94 -10.85 21.67
CA LYS A 154 23.99 -12.27 22.07
C LYS A 154 23.57 -13.19 20.93
N ARG A 155 22.51 -12.83 20.20
CA ARG A 155 21.99 -13.56 19.03
C ARG A 155 23.07 -13.69 17.94
N ALA A 156 23.70 -12.57 17.58
CA ALA A 156 24.78 -12.55 16.58
C ALA A 156 25.99 -13.40 17.03
N ASN A 157 26.42 -13.26 18.28
CA ASN A 157 27.55 -14.03 18.83
C ASN A 157 27.28 -15.54 18.88
N ARG A 158 26.02 -15.97 19.02
CA ARG A 158 25.61 -17.38 18.93
C ARG A 158 25.54 -17.90 17.49
N GLY A 159 25.57 -17.01 16.50
CA GLY A 159 25.36 -17.35 15.09
C GLY A 159 23.91 -17.64 14.73
N ASN A 160 22.94 -17.13 15.51
CA ASN A 160 21.53 -17.29 15.21
C ASN A 160 21.09 -16.24 14.17
N PRO A 161 20.40 -16.62 13.09
CA PRO A 161 19.82 -15.66 12.13
C PRO A 161 18.68 -14.87 12.78
N PRO A 162 18.17 -13.76 12.22
CA PRO A 162 18.75 -13.05 11.09
C PRO A 162 19.92 -12.19 11.57
N GLY A 163 20.84 -11.87 10.65
CA GLY A 163 22.03 -11.09 10.92
C GLY A 163 23.32 -11.91 10.95
N LYS A 164 24.43 -11.18 11.03
CA LYS A 164 25.81 -11.68 10.95
C LYS A 164 26.73 -10.88 11.87
N ASN A 165 27.90 -11.41 12.15
CA ASN A 165 28.90 -10.69 12.95
C ASN A 165 29.20 -9.31 12.35
N GLY A 166 28.97 -8.26 13.13
CA GLY A 166 29.15 -6.86 12.73
C GLY A 166 27.90 -6.14 12.19
N SER A 167 26.77 -6.84 12.00
CA SER A 167 25.47 -6.24 11.65
C SER A 167 24.40 -6.71 12.62
N LEU A 168 23.86 -5.79 13.41
CA LEU A 168 22.84 -6.08 14.42
C LEU A 168 21.42 -5.70 13.96
N GLY A 169 21.29 -4.95 12.86
CA GLY A 169 20.02 -4.35 12.42
C GLY A 169 18.89 -5.36 12.28
N ASP A 170 19.13 -6.44 11.53
CA ASP A 170 18.14 -7.50 11.32
C ASP A 170 17.76 -8.20 12.62
N GLY A 171 18.75 -8.47 13.48
CA GLY A 171 18.53 -9.07 14.79
C GLY A 171 17.69 -8.18 15.70
N ILE A 172 17.98 -6.87 15.73
CA ILE A 172 17.20 -5.87 16.46
C ILE A 172 15.76 -5.82 15.94
N ASN A 173 15.56 -5.73 14.62
CA ASN A 173 14.24 -5.73 14.01
C ASN A 173 13.44 -6.99 14.38
N TRP A 174 14.05 -8.16 14.23
CA TRP A 174 13.40 -9.43 14.55
C TRP A 174 13.03 -9.57 16.02
N LEU A 175 13.93 -9.23 16.95
CA LEU A 175 13.66 -9.25 18.39
C LEU A 175 12.58 -8.24 18.78
N THR A 176 12.58 -7.06 18.15
CA THR A 176 11.54 -6.05 18.35
C THR A 176 10.17 -6.60 17.96
N LEU A 177 10.06 -7.32 16.83
CA LEU A 177 8.82 -7.96 16.38
C LEU A 177 8.42 -9.11 17.31
N LEU A 178 9.37 -9.97 17.72
CA LEU A 178 9.15 -11.01 18.71
C LEU A 178 8.68 -10.46 20.06
N ASN A 179 9.01 -9.23 20.43
CA ASN A 179 8.49 -8.63 21.66
C ASN A 179 7.13 -7.96 21.47
N SER A 180 6.86 -7.42 20.28
CA SER A 180 5.75 -6.47 20.08
C SER A 180 4.51 -7.04 19.41
N VAL A 181 4.65 -8.10 18.61
CA VAL A 181 3.51 -8.74 17.95
C VAL A 181 2.77 -9.63 18.96
N PRO A 182 1.43 -9.53 19.09
CA PRO A 182 0.67 -10.39 19.99
C PRO A 182 0.85 -11.89 19.67
N LYS A 183 0.63 -12.74 20.68
CA LYS A 183 0.54 -14.20 20.45
C LYS A 183 -0.71 -14.53 19.63
N LYS A 184 -0.67 -15.65 18.91
CA LYS A 184 -1.73 -16.18 18.04
C LYS A 184 -2.10 -15.22 16.91
N THR A 185 -1.12 -14.48 16.42
CA THR A 185 -1.27 -13.49 15.37
C THR A 185 -0.21 -13.72 14.32
N ASP A 186 -0.64 -14.03 13.11
CA ASP A 186 0.28 -14.24 12.00
C ASP A 186 0.96 -12.92 11.60
N LEU A 187 2.25 -12.99 11.24
CA LEU A 187 3.03 -11.85 10.75
C LEU A 187 3.27 -12.00 9.26
N TYR A 188 3.07 -10.92 8.52
CA TYR A 188 3.45 -10.78 7.11
C TYR A 188 4.77 -10.01 7.07
N LEU A 189 5.80 -10.61 6.47
CA LEU A 189 7.16 -10.09 6.46
C LEU A 189 7.59 -9.79 5.02
N VAL A 190 7.86 -8.53 4.70
CA VAL A 190 8.39 -8.12 3.38
C VAL A 190 9.88 -7.83 3.52
N THR A 191 10.72 -8.69 2.93
CA THR A 191 12.17 -8.50 2.93
C THR A 191 12.84 -9.18 1.74
N GLU A 192 13.85 -8.50 1.17
CA GLU A 192 14.79 -9.04 0.18
C GLU A 192 16.09 -9.56 0.84
N ASP A 193 16.23 -9.47 2.16
CA ASP A 193 17.43 -9.97 2.85
C ASP A 193 17.43 -11.50 2.91
N GLU A 194 18.57 -12.11 2.60
CA GLU A 194 18.76 -13.56 2.57
C GLU A 194 18.92 -14.17 3.97
N ASP A 195 19.26 -13.37 4.99
CA ASP A 195 19.39 -13.85 6.38
C ASP A 195 18.04 -14.30 6.97
N PHE A 196 16.93 -13.82 6.40
CA PHE A 196 15.58 -14.26 6.75
C PHE A 196 15.12 -15.48 5.94
N VAL A 197 15.79 -15.83 4.85
CA VAL A 197 15.28 -16.73 3.82
C VAL A 197 15.82 -18.16 3.99
N SER A 198 14.99 -19.15 3.66
CA SER A 198 15.42 -20.53 3.62
C SER A 198 16.38 -20.79 2.45
N LYS A 199 17.53 -21.39 2.76
CA LYS A 199 18.50 -21.85 1.75
C LYS A 199 17.97 -22.95 0.82
N LEU A 200 16.85 -23.59 1.18
CA LEU A 200 16.22 -24.66 0.39
C LEU A 200 15.07 -24.14 -0.48
N ASP A 201 14.47 -23.00 -0.10
CA ASP A 201 13.33 -22.41 -0.80
C ASP A 201 13.32 -20.89 -0.56
N GLY A 202 13.67 -20.13 -1.60
CA GLY A 202 13.79 -18.67 -1.56
C GLY A 202 12.49 -17.92 -1.20
N ASN A 203 11.35 -18.61 -1.22
CA ASN A 203 10.04 -18.05 -0.89
C ASN A 203 9.57 -18.41 0.53
N ARG A 204 10.42 -19.06 1.34
CA ARG A 204 10.10 -19.42 2.72
C ARG A 204 11.03 -18.73 3.70
N LEU A 205 10.46 -18.38 4.85
CA LEU A 205 11.25 -18.00 6.01
C LEU A 205 12.20 -19.15 6.38
N CYS A 206 13.43 -18.82 6.79
CA CYS A 206 14.39 -19.82 7.21
C CYS A 206 13.86 -20.60 8.42
N GLU A 207 14.18 -21.91 8.46
CA GLU A 207 13.55 -22.83 9.40
C GLU A 207 13.79 -22.45 10.87
N PHE A 208 14.94 -21.85 11.18
CA PHE A 208 15.25 -21.37 12.53
C PHE A 208 14.24 -20.32 12.99
N LEU A 209 14.06 -19.26 12.20
CA LEU A 209 13.15 -18.16 12.52
C LEU A 209 11.69 -18.61 12.54
N ARG A 210 11.31 -19.50 11.61
CA ARG A 210 9.97 -20.07 11.57
C ARG A 210 9.65 -20.83 12.86
N ARG A 211 10.57 -21.67 13.33
CA ARG A 211 10.39 -22.46 14.56
C ARG A 211 10.38 -21.57 15.80
N GLU A 212 11.28 -20.59 15.86
CA GLU A 212 11.32 -19.62 16.96
C GLU A 212 9.99 -18.85 17.05
N TRP A 213 9.49 -18.34 15.92
CA TRP A 213 8.21 -17.64 15.88
C TRP A 213 7.04 -18.52 16.32
N ILE A 214 6.93 -19.75 15.81
CA ILE A 214 5.87 -20.68 16.22
C ILE A 214 5.92 -20.95 17.72
N SER A 215 7.13 -21.13 18.28
CA SER A 215 7.33 -21.39 19.71
C SER A 215 6.93 -20.19 20.58
N GLU A 216 7.32 -18.98 20.18
CA GLU A 216 7.10 -17.77 20.99
C GLU A 216 5.71 -17.15 20.78
N LYS A 217 5.17 -17.27 19.56
CA LYS A 217 3.96 -16.57 19.11
C LYS A 217 2.80 -17.47 18.78
N GLU A 218 2.94 -18.79 18.78
CA GLU A 218 1.83 -19.73 18.51
C GLU A 218 1.09 -19.38 17.19
N SER A 219 1.84 -18.93 16.18
CA SER A 219 1.35 -18.40 14.90
C SER A 219 2.42 -18.53 13.82
N ASN A 220 2.13 -18.06 12.60
CA ASN A 220 3.02 -18.18 11.45
C ASN A 220 3.60 -16.85 11.00
N VAL A 221 4.68 -16.94 10.22
CA VAL A 221 5.21 -15.82 9.45
C VAL A 221 5.09 -16.14 7.97
N TYR A 222 4.49 -15.23 7.22
CA TYR A 222 4.36 -15.29 5.76
C TYR A 222 5.37 -14.35 5.12
N LEU A 223 6.37 -14.91 4.45
CA LEU A 223 7.44 -14.16 3.80
C LEU A 223 7.02 -13.72 2.39
N TYR A 224 7.25 -12.45 2.07
CA TYR A 224 7.17 -11.88 0.73
C TYR A 224 8.50 -11.22 0.40
N ARG A 225 9.00 -11.42 -0.81
CA ARG A 225 10.25 -10.76 -1.25
C ARG A 225 10.00 -9.30 -1.59
N LYS A 226 8.84 -8.97 -2.17
CA LYS A 226 8.49 -7.61 -2.59
C LYS A 226 7.12 -7.19 -2.08
N LEU A 227 6.94 -5.89 -1.89
CA LEU A 227 5.65 -5.30 -1.52
C LEU A 227 4.57 -5.58 -2.58
N THR A 228 4.95 -5.58 -3.87
CA THR A 228 4.06 -5.95 -4.98
C THR A 228 3.50 -7.37 -4.86
N ASP A 229 4.30 -8.31 -4.36
CA ASP A 229 3.87 -9.71 -4.23
C ASP A 229 2.88 -9.85 -3.06
N PHE A 230 3.10 -9.09 -2.00
CA PHE A 230 2.15 -8.97 -0.89
C PHE A 230 0.79 -8.42 -1.36
N PHE A 231 0.78 -7.30 -2.11
CA PHE A 231 -0.47 -6.75 -2.62
C PHE A 231 -1.15 -7.65 -3.65
N ARG A 232 -0.40 -8.33 -4.52
CA ARG A 232 -1.00 -9.28 -5.47
C ARG A 232 -1.69 -10.46 -4.77
N ASP A 233 -1.13 -10.92 -3.65
CA ASP A 233 -1.73 -12.00 -2.86
C ASP A 233 -2.96 -11.52 -2.06
N LYS A 234 -2.86 -10.35 -1.40
CA LYS A 234 -3.92 -9.86 -0.50
C LYS A 234 -5.02 -9.07 -1.22
N TYR A 235 -4.69 -8.44 -2.33
CA TYR A 235 -5.54 -7.52 -3.09
C TYR A 235 -5.36 -7.71 -4.61
N PRO A 236 -5.60 -8.92 -5.16
CA PRO A 236 -5.24 -9.28 -6.54
C PRO A 236 -5.89 -8.41 -7.62
N GLU A 237 -7.12 -7.95 -7.37
CA GLU A 237 -7.90 -7.14 -8.32
C GLU A 237 -7.65 -5.63 -8.18
N ILE A 238 -6.86 -5.21 -7.19
CA ILE A 238 -6.67 -3.79 -6.85
C ILE A 238 -5.34 -3.29 -7.42
N LYS A 239 -5.45 -2.47 -8.47
CA LYS A 239 -4.31 -1.91 -9.18
C LYS A 239 -3.95 -0.54 -8.68
N LEU A 240 -4.93 0.23 -8.19
CA LEU A 240 -4.73 1.58 -7.70
C LEU A 240 -5.09 1.72 -6.21
N ALA A 241 -4.45 2.65 -5.53
CA ALA A 241 -4.74 3.04 -4.16
C ALA A 241 -6.12 3.67 -4.03
N SER A 242 -6.61 4.37 -5.08
CA SER A 242 -7.98 4.89 -5.13
C SER A 242 -9.02 3.77 -5.22
N GLU A 243 -8.73 2.70 -5.97
CA GLU A 243 -9.57 1.49 -5.99
C GLU A 243 -9.60 0.82 -4.61
N LEU A 244 -8.46 0.76 -3.93
CA LEU A 244 -8.39 0.26 -2.56
C LEU A 244 -9.22 1.12 -1.59
N GLU A 245 -9.05 2.44 -1.63
CA GLU A 245 -9.79 3.36 -0.77
C GLU A 245 -11.31 3.20 -0.96
N LYS A 246 -11.75 3.13 -2.21
CA LYS A 246 -13.16 2.89 -2.56
C LYS A 246 -13.65 1.53 -2.03
N GLN A 247 -12.92 0.44 -2.31
CA GLN A 247 -13.33 -0.89 -1.84
C GLN A 247 -13.41 -0.97 -0.32
N LEU A 248 -12.46 -0.36 0.39
CA LEU A 248 -12.46 -0.34 1.86
C LEU A 248 -13.63 0.48 2.43
N ALA A 249 -14.02 1.56 1.76
CA ALA A 249 -15.21 2.31 2.14
C ALA A 249 -16.50 1.49 1.91
N ILE A 250 -16.57 0.69 0.85
CA ILE A 250 -17.67 -0.27 0.62
C ILE A 250 -17.72 -1.31 1.73
N ASP A 251 -16.59 -1.97 2.02
CA ASP A 251 -16.50 -2.99 3.06
C ASP A 251 -16.89 -2.42 4.44
N ALA A 252 -16.48 -1.18 4.74
CA ALA A 252 -16.87 -0.46 5.96
C ALA A 252 -18.37 -0.15 6.02
N LEU A 253 -19.02 0.18 4.89
CA LEU A 253 -20.47 0.37 4.84
C LEU A 253 -21.20 -0.95 5.10
N VAL A 254 -20.81 -2.01 4.37
CA VAL A 254 -21.37 -3.37 4.47
C VAL A 254 -21.35 -3.85 5.92
N THR A 255 -20.20 -3.69 6.59
CA THR A 255 -19.97 -4.20 7.94
C THR A 255 -20.23 -3.20 9.07
N SER A 256 -20.74 -2.00 8.75
CA SER A 256 -20.92 -0.92 9.73
C SER A 256 -21.77 -1.35 10.94
N PRO A 257 -21.20 -1.34 12.17
CA PRO A 257 -21.92 -1.83 13.36
C PRO A 257 -22.79 -0.78 14.05
N ASN A 258 -22.71 0.49 13.64
CA ASN A 258 -23.46 1.60 14.23
C ASN A 258 -23.60 2.79 13.27
N PHE A 259 -24.53 3.70 13.58
CA PHE A 259 -24.82 4.87 12.74
C PHE A 259 -23.58 5.74 12.46
N LYS A 260 -22.72 5.97 13.47
CA LYS A 260 -21.49 6.76 13.29
C LYS A 260 -20.57 6.14 12.24
N SER A 261 -20.39 4.81 12.27
CA SER A 261 -19.60 4.11 11.25
C SER A 261 -20.26 4.13 9.87
N THR A 262 -21.59 4.07 9.80
CA THR A 262 -22.34 4.19 8.54
C THR A 262 -22.14 5.55 7.88
N HIS A 263 -22.34 6.66 8.62
CA HIS A 263 -22.09 8.01 8.08
C HIS A 263 -20.63 8.21 7.65
N ALA A 264 -19.67 7.66 8.41
CA ALA A 264 -18.27 7.75 8.05
C ALA A 264 -17.99 7.03 6.72
N ALA A 265 -18.51 5.81 6.54
CA ALA A 265 -18.36 5.07 5.30
C ALA A 265 -19.02 5.78 4.11
N ILE A 266 -20.24 6.31 4.28
CA ILE A 266 -20.93 7.08 3.23
C ILE A 266 -20.16 8.35 2.86
N LYS A 267 -19.64 9.08 3.85
CA LYS A 267 -18.80 10.25 3.61
C LYS A 267 -17.54 9.91 2.81
N ASP A 268 -16.94 8.74 3.02
CA ASP A 268 -15.79 8.32 2.22
C ASP A 268 -16.22 7.87 0.81
N LEU A 269 -17.33 7.14 0.68
CA LEU A 269 -17.88 6.72 -0.62
C LEU A 269 -18.28 7.89 -1.52
N THR A 270 -18.81 8.99 -0.97
CA THR A 270 -19.21 10.18 -1.75
C THR A 270 -18.03 10.90 -2.42
N LYS A 271 -16.79 10.59 -2.07
CA LYS A 271 -15.59 11.09 -2.78
C LYS A 271 -15.38 10.41 -4.14
N HIS A 272 -16.07 9.30 -4.37
CA HIS A 272 -15.98 8.49 -5.58
C HIS A 272 -17.30 8.55 -6.35
N SER A 273 -17.21 8.47 -7.68
CA SER A 273 -18.40 8.49 -8.56
C SER A 273 -18.42 7.33 -9.56
N ASP A 274 -17.26 6.77 -9.84
CA ASP A 274 -16.97 5.68 -10.77
C ASP A 274 -17.03 4.34 -10.03
N PHE A 275 -18.24 3.80 -9.87
CA PHE A 275 -18.46 2.46 -9.33
C PHE A 275 -18.67 1.47 -10.48
N THR A 276 -18.04 0.31 -10.37
CA THR A 276 -18.32 -0.84 -11.23
C THR A 276 -19.67 -1.46 -10.87
N ASP A 277 -20.25 -2.23 -11.78
CA ASP A 277 -21.51 -2.94 -11.52
C ASP A 277 -21.42 -3.83 -10.27
N THR A 278 -20.27 -4.45 -10.03
CA THR A 278 -20.03 -5.26 -8.82
C THR A 278 -20.10 -4.40 -7.55
N GLU A 279 -19.39 -3.27 -7.53
CA GLU A 279 -19.33 -2.36 -6.38
C GLU A 279 -20.71 -1.74 -6.09
N LEU A 280 -21.46 -1.36 -7.13
CA LEU A 280 -22.83 -0.87 -6.99
C LEU A 280 -23.73 -1.90 -6.33
N ASN A 281 -23.64 -3.16 -6.77
CA ASN A 281 -24.42 -4.25 -6.19
C ASN A 281 -24.03 -4.52 -4.72
N GLU A 282 -22.76 -4.41 -4.36
CA GLU A 282 -22.31 -4.52 -2.96
C GLU A 282 -22.87 -3.39 -2.08
N ILE A 283 -22.88 -2.15 -2.58
CA ILE A 283 -23.43 -1.00 -1.87
C ILE A 283 -24.94 -1.15 -1.67
N VAL A 284 -25.69 -1.49 -2.73
CA VAL A 284 -27.15 -1.68 -2.63
C VAL A 284 -27.49 -2.86 -1.72
N GLN A 285 -26.73 -3.96 -1.82
CA GLN A 285 -26.87 -5.10 -0.91
C GLN A 285 -26.67 -4.67 0.54
N ALA A 286 -25.68 -3.83 0.85
CA ALA A 286 -25.47 -3.29 2.19
C ALA A 286 -26.70 -2.49 2.64
N MET A 287 -27.19 -1.58 1.80
CA MET A 287 -28.36 -0.75 2.12
C MET A 287 -29.60 -1.60 2.43
N VAL A 288 -29.80 -2.71 1.73
CA VAL A 288 -30.94 -3.59 1.95
C VAL A 288 -30.77 -4.50 3.18
N SER A 289 -29.56 -5.03 3.40
CA SER A 289 -29.33 -6.08 4.39
C SER A 289 -28.87 -5.58 5.76
N ASN A 290 -28.19 -4.43 5.82
CA ASN A 290 -27.68 -3.86 7.05
C ASN A 290 -28.75 -2.98 7.73
N LYS A 291 -29.31 -3.50 8.84
CA LYS A 291 -30.33 -2.80 9.64
C LYS A 291 -29.88 -1.45 10.19
N GLN A 292 -28.58 -1.23 10.40
CA GLN A 292 -28.11 0.08 10.85
C GLN A 292 -28.42 1.15 9.79
N ILE A 293 -28.20 0.83 8.51
CA ILE A 293 -28.46 1.73 7.39
C ILE A 293 -29.96 2.02 7.29
N SER A 294 -30.80 0.99 7.41
CA SER A 294 -32.24 1.18 7.25
C SER A 294 -32.87 2.06 8.33
N MET A 295 -32.34 2.03 9.55
CA MET A 295 -32.83 2.84 10.66
C MET A 295 -32.51 4.34 10.52
N ILE A 296 -31.50 4.70 9.72
CA ILE A 296 -31.06 6.09 9.52
C ILE A 296 -31.21 6.54 8.08
N PHE A 297 -32.01 5.84 7.28
CA PHE A 297 -32.14 6.14 5.85
C PHE A 297 -32.65 7.56 5.56
N GLU A 298 -33.49 8.11 6.44
CA GLU A 298 -33.99 9.49 6.29
C GLU A 298 -32.95 10.57 6.68
N ASP A 299 -31.78 10.18 7.17
CA ASP A 299 -30.70 11.12 7.37
C ASP A 299 -30.22 11.65 6.00
N GLU A 300 -29.99 12.96 5.92
CA GLU A 300 -29.79 13.69 4.67
C GLU A 300 -28.67 13.10 3.81
N ASP A 301 -27.54 12.74 4.42
CA ASP A 301 -26.38 12.19 3.72
C ASP A 301 -26.64 10.77 3.21
N VAL A 302 -27.32 9.94 4.00
CA VAL A 302 -27.67 8.56 3.64
C VAL A 302 -28.64 8.56 2.46
N LYS A 303 -29.71 9.35 2.55
CA LYS A 303 -30.72 9.48 1.49
C LYS A 303 -30.12 9.99 0.19
N THR A 304 -29.34 11.08 0.28
CA THR A 304 -28.70 11.71 -0.89
C THR A 304 -27.72 10.75 -1.55
N PHE A 305 -26.93 10.01 -0.76
CA PHE A 305 -25.99 9.02 -1.30
C PHE A 305 -26.72 7.87 -2.00
N SER A 306 -27.78 7.33 -1.40
CA SER A 306 -28.62 6.29 -2.04
C SER A 306 -29.20 6.78 -3.38
N GLU A 307 -29.69 8.02 -3.42
CA GLU A 307 -30.22 8.67 -4.62
C GLU A 307 -29.17 8.71 -5.75
N GLN A 308 -27.95 9.11 -5.40
CA GLN A 308 -26.82 9.21 -6.33
C GLN A 308 -26.35 7.85 -6.85
N ILE A 309 -26.37 6.82 -6.01
CA ILE A 309 -25.96 5.46 -6.39
C ILE A 309 -26.95 4.83 -7.38
N LEU A 310 -28.25 5.09 -7.22
CA LEU A 310 -29.31 4.49 -8.04
C LEU A 310 -29.55 5.22 -9.36
N ARG A 311 -29.50 6.55 -9.34
CA ARG A 311 -29.94 7.40 -10.46
C ARG A 311 -29.25 7.04 -11.78
N GLY A 312 -30.03 6.55 -12.74
CA GLY A 312 -29.56 6.22 -14.09
C GLY A 312 -28.71 4.95 -14.16
N ARG A 313 -28.72 4.13 -13.10
CA ARG A 313 -27.95 2.88 -12.94
C ARG A 313 -28.85 1.70 -12.56
N GLU A 314 -30.16 1.86 -12.67
CA GLU A 314 -31.16 0.87 -12.29
C GLU A 314 -31.01 -0.43 -13.09
N GLY A 315 -30.58 -0.34 -14.35
CA GLY A 315 -30.40 -1.49 -15.25
C GLY A 315 -29.16 -2.37 -14.98
N VAL A 316 -28.21 -1.92 -14.15
CA VAL A 316 -27.00 -2.68 -13.80
C VAL A 316 -27.04 -3.26 -12.37
N ILE A 317 -28.02 -2.84 -11.57
CA ILE A 317 -28.26 -3.38 -10.24
C ILE A 317 -29.07 -4.67 -10.39
N ASP A 318 -28.74 -5.68 -9.57
CA ASP A 318 -29.48 -6.93 -9.52
C ASP A 318 -30.98 -6.64 -9.30
N PRO A 319 -31.88 -7.14 -10.16
CA PRO A 319 -33.30 -6.81 -10.07
C PRO A 319 -33.95 -7.16 -8.74
N VAL A 320 -33.47 -8.21 -8.06
CA VAL A 320 -33.97 -8.60 -6.74
C VAL A 320 -33.54 -7.57 -5.70
N LEU A 321 -32.27 -7.17 -5.68
CA LEU A 321 -31.77 -6.14 -4.78
C LEU A 321 -32.45 -4.79 -5.00
N TYR A 322 -32.66 -4.41 -6.25
CA TYR A 322 -33.36 -3.17 -6.59
C TYR A 322 -34.80 -3.17 -6.08
N GLN A 323 -35.51 -4.28 -6.25
CA GLN A 323 -36.88 -4.44 -5.75
C GLN A 323 -36.94 -4.41 -4.22
N GLU A 324 -36.01 -5.09 -3.55
CA GLU A 324 -35.91 -5.08 -2.08
C GLU A 324 -35.62 -3.66 -1.56
N PHE A 325 -34.65 -2.97 -2.16
CA PHE A 325 -34.33 -1.58 -1.83
C PHE A 325 -35.57 -0.67 -1.98
N SER A 326 -36.25 -0.75 -3.12
CA SER A 326 -37.46 0.04 -3.40
C SER A 326 -38.58 -0.22 -2.39
N THR A 327 -38.71 -1.46 -1.94
CA THR A 327 -39.70 -1.87 -0.93
C THR A 327 -39.38 -1.33 0.46
N ILE A 328 -38.11 -1.36 0.86
CA ILE A 328 -37.68 -0.89 2.19
C ILE A 328 -37.76 0.64 2.28
N TYR A 329 -37.31 1.32 1.22
CA TYR A 329 -37.03 2.75 1.28
C TYR A 329 -38.04 3.63 0.57
N SER A 330 -39.12 3.04 0.06
CA SER A 330 -40.21 3.78 -0.56
C SER A 330 -39.70 4.79 -1.60
N TYR A 331 -38.71 4.40 -2.41
CA TYR A 331 -38.09 5.35 -3.34
C TYR A 331 -39.07 5.66 -4.47
N ILE A 332 -39.68 6.84 -4.32
CA ILE A 332 -40.40 7.67 -5.29
C ILE A 332 -41.60 7.00 -5.97
N ASN A 333 -42.74 7.66 -5.80
CA ASN A 333 -43.97 7.41 -6.53
C ASN A 333 -43.66 7.20 -8.03
N PRO A 334 -44.19 6.17 -8.72
CA PRO A 334 -43.91 5.87 -10.14
C PRO A 334 -44.15 7.03 -11.15
N ASP A 335 -44.68 8.16 -10.68
CA ASP A 335 -45.05 9.33 -11.46
C ASP A 335 -43.90 10.35 -11.71
N ASP A 336 -42.73 10.20 -11.08
CA ASP A 336 -41.61 11.16 -11.20
C ASP A 336 -40.48 10.73 -12.17
N ILE A 337 -40.73 9.76 -13.07
CA ILE A 337 -39.82 9.43 -14.18
C ILE A 337 -40.22 10.28 -15.40
N PRO A 338 -39.38 11.24 -15.86
CA PRO A 338 -39.62 11.87 -17.15
C PRO A 338 -39.31 10.85 -18.25
N PHE A 339 -40.33 10.58 -19.06
CA PHE A 339 -40.28 9.76 -20.29
C PHE A 339 -39.13 10.12 -21.23
#